data_AF-A0A9E4L540-F1
#
_entry.id   AF-A0A9E4L540-F1
#
_cell.length_a   1.000
_cell.length_b   1.000
_cell.length_c   1.000
_cell.angle_alpha   90.00
_cell.angle_beta   90.00
_cell.angle_gamma   90.00
#
_symmetry.space_group_name_H-M   'P 1'
#
loop_
_entity.id
_entity.type
_entity.pdbx_description
1 polymer ?
#
loop_
_entity_poly.entity_id
_entity_poly.type
_entity_poly.pdbx_seq_one_letter_code
_entity_poly.pdbx_strand_id
1 'polypeptide(L)'
;MREIVISNMQGVNVEALDASLRALPDAAVKGISLRRGSVIVHLGADADDKQAVAIRSLVSGHDPKQPSAAQRAQKTREAQIRTAHDDAKAARQAVADATTLTEQVTLLTRRIDWLEQLLEALVAGEKSL
;
A
#
# COMPACT_ATOMS: atom_id res chain seq x y z
N MET A 1 5.27 -8.41 30.67
CA MET A 1 5.29 -8.42 29.19
C MET A 1 5.04 -9.85 28.75
N ARG A 2 4.08 -10.06 27.84
CA ARG A 2 3.64 -11.41 27.43
C ARG A 2 3.99 -11.61 25.96
N GLU A 3 4.48 -12.78 25.60
CA GLU A 3 4.86 -13.11 24.22
C GLU A 3 3.98 -14.24 23.68
N ILE A 4 3.58 -14.13 22.41
CA ILE A 4 2.95 -15.21 21.67
C ILE A 4 3.92 -15.63 20.57
N VAL A 5 4.43 -16.85 20.68
CA VAL A 5 5.33 -17.45 19.69
C VAL A 5 4.54 -18.43 18.84
N ILE A 6 4.59 -18.22 17.53
CA ILE A 6 3.94 -19.08 16.53
C ILE A 6 5.01 -19.56 15.56
N SER A 7 5.31 -20.84 15.64
CA SER A 7 6.35 -21.50 14.88
C SER A 7 5.86 -21.98 13.51
N ASN A 8 6.80 -22.32 12.63
CA ASN A 8 6.54 -22.86 11.28
C ASN A 8 5.81 -21.90 10.32
N MET A 9 6.01 -20.60 10.52
CA MET A 9 5.52 -19.55 9.63
C MET A 9 6.57 -19.27 8.55
N GLN A 10 6.36 -19.77 7.32
CA GLN A 10 7.23 -19.50 6.18
C GLN A 10 6.67 -18.35 5.32
N GLY A 11 7.54 -17.40 4.96
CA GLY A 11 7.21 -16.35 3.98
C GLY A 11 6.35 -15.18 4.49
N VAL A 12 6.25 -14.95 5.80
CA VAL A 12 5.35 -13.96 6.41
C VAL A 12 5.46 -12.56 5.78
N ASN A 13 4.33 -12.00 5.34
CA ASN A 13 4.24 -10.60 4.97
C ASN A 13 4.01 -9.77 6.23
N VAL A 14 5.12 -9.34 6.85
CA VAL A 14 5.15 -8.64 8.14
C VAL A 14 4.25 -7.40 8.15
N GLU A 15 4.22 -6.68 7.03
CA GLU A 15 3.45 -5.44 6.91
C GLU A 15 1.95 -5.72 6.88
N ALA A 16 1.53 -6.75 6.13
CA ALA A 16 0.13 -7.18 6.11
C ALA A 16 -0.28 -7.79 7.47
N LEU A 17 0.63 -8.50 8.13
CA LEU A 17 0.40 -9.06 9.46
C LEU A 17 0.27 -7.96 10.53
N ASP A 18 1.15 -6.97 10.53
CA ASP A 18 1.09 -5.80 11.43
C ASP A 18 -0.21 -5.03 11.23
N ALA A 19 -0.59 -4.76 9.98
CA ALA A 19 -1.87 -4.10 9.69
C ALA A 19 -3.06 -4.92 10.21
N SER A 20 -3.05 -6.24 10.02
CA SER A 20 -4.11 -7.13 10.49
C SER A 20 -4.17 -7.18 12.03
N LEU A 21 -3.03 -7.17 12.71
CA LEU A 21 -2.94 -7.15 14.17
C LEU A 21 -3.40 -5.82 14.77
N ARG A 22 -3.08 -4.69 14.13
CA ARG A 22 -3.57 -3.36 14.56
C ARG A 22 -5.06 -3.14 14.30
N ALA A 23 -5.65 -3.88 13.37
CA ALA A 23 -7.08 -3.83 13.10
C ALA A 23 -7.94 -4.58 14.13
N LEU A 24 -7.31 -5.40 15.01
CA LEU A 24 -8.01 -6.06 16.09
C LEU A 24 -8.43 -5.02 17.15
N PRO A 25 -9.72 -4.99 17.55
CA PRO A 25 -10.17 -4.11 18.61
C PRO A 25 -9.45 -4.45 19.92
N ASP A 26 -9.05 -3.42 20.65
CA ASP A 26 -8.37 -3.49 21.95
C ASP A 26 -7.02 -4.24 21.96
N ALA A 27 -6.43 -4.52 20.79
CA ALA A 27 -5.20 -5.29 20.71
C ALA A 27 -4.04 -4.58 21.40
N ALA A 28 -3.63 -5.08 22.57
CA ALA A 28 -2.45 -4.64 23.32
C ALA A 28 -1.14 -5.11 22.66
N VAL A 29 -1.03 -5.06 21.33
CA VAL A 29 0.19 -5.44 20.59
C VAL A 29 1.20 -4.29 20.66
N LYS A 30 2.39 -4.59 21.17
CA LYS A 30 3.53 -3.65 21.25
C LYS A 30 4.47 -3.76 20.05
N GLY A 31 4.51 -4.92 19.41
CA GLY A 31 5.35 -5.13 18.24
C GLY A 31 5.38 -6.59 17.79
N ILE A 32 6.05 -6.82 16.67
CA ILE A 32 6.19 -8.14 16.06
C ILE A 32 7.68 -8.33 15.74
N SER A 33 8.22 -9.50 16.07
CA SER A 33 9.55 -9.92 15.65
C SER A 33 9.50 -11.27 14.96
N LEU A 34 10.44 -11.50 14.04
CA LEU A 34 10.57 -12.77 13.33
C LEU A 34 11.86 -13.47 13.73
N ARG A 35 11.77 -14.76 14.04
CA ARG A 35 12.93 -15.56 14.42
C ARG A 35 12.81 -16.97 13.85
N ARG A 36 13.73 -17.36 12.96
CA ARG A 36 13.87 -18.73 12.41
C ARG A 36 12.52 -19.37 12.03
N GLY A 37 11.74 -18.71 11.17
CA GLY A 37 10.43 -19.22 10.74
C GLY A 37 9.36 -19.20 11.84
N SER A 38 9.54 -18.35 12.85
CA SER A 38 8.56 -18.10 13.90
C SER A 38 8.21 -16.62 13.95
N VAL A 39 6.94 -16.32 14.20
CA VAL A 39 6.44 -14.98 14.51
C VAL A 39 6.30 -14.86 16.01
N ILE A 40 6.88 -13.82 16.58
CA ILE A 40 6.78 -13.48 18.00
C ILE A 40 5.98 -12.17 18.09
N VAL A 41 4.78 -12.23 18.65
CA VAL A 41 3.96 -11.05 18.91
C VAL A 41 4.16 -10.64 20.37
N HIS A 42 4.62 -9.41 20.55
CA HIS A 42 4.88 -8.80 21.86
C HIS A 42 3.62 -8.11 22.34
N LEU A 43 3.11 -8.50 23.51
CA LEU A 43 1.90 -7.96 24.11
C LEU A 43 2.21 -7.09 25.33
N GLY A 44 1.38 -6.06 25.52
CA GLY A 44 1.32 -5.24 26.72
C GLY A 44 0.96 -6.05 27.96
N ALA A 45 1.17 -5.46 29.14
CA ALA A 45 0.90 -6.12 30.42
C ALA A 45 -0.61 -6.41 30.62
N ASP A 46 -1.47 -5.62 29.98
CA ASP A 46 -2.92 -5.69 30.14
C ASP A 46 -3.60 -6.64 29.13
N ALA A 47 -2.82 -7.41 28.38
CA ALA A 47 -3.35 -8.29 27.35
C ALA A 47 -4.06 -9.52 27.95
N ASP A 48 -5.36 -9.66 27.66
CA ASP A 48 -6.16 -10.76 28.17
C ASP A 48 -5.98 -12.07 27.36
N ASP A 49 -6.52 -13.17 27.87
CA ASP A 49 -6.41 -14.46 27.20
C ASP A 49 -7.25 -14.56 25.92
N LYS A 50 -8.35 -13.80 25.82
CA LYS A 50 -9.19 -13.79 24.62
C LYS A 50 -8.45 -13.15 23.45
N GLN A 51 -7.74 -12.07 23.71
CA GLN A 51 -6.84 -11.40 22.78
C GLN A 51 -5.71 -12.34 22.36
N ALA A 52 -5.12 -13.08 23.30
CA ALA A 52 -4.08 -14.03 22.96
C ALA A 52 -4.57 -15.13 22.01
N VAL A 53 -5.79 -15.63 22.20
CA VAL A 53 -6.42 -16.60 21.29
C VAL A 53 -6.73 -15.98 19.93
N ALA A 54 -7.29 -14.76 19.91
CA ALA A 54 -7.61 -14.05 18.66
C ALA A 54 -6.34 -13.76 17.84
N ILE A 55 -5.28 -13.27 18.47
CA ILE A 55 -3.97 -13.01 17.84
C ILE A 55 -3.39 -14.30 17.29
N ARG A 56 -3.44 -15.40 18.05
CA ARG A 56 -2.96 -16.70 17.57
C ARG A 56 -3.74 -17.18 16.34
N SER A 57 -5.07 -17.08 16.37
CA SER A 57 -5.92 -17.43 15.23
C SER A 57 -5.61 -16.58 14.00
N LEU A 58 -5.43 -15.27 14.17
CA LEU A 58 -5.12 -14.35 13.08
C LEU A 58 -3.75 -14.63 12.46
N VAL A 59 -2.72 -14.80 13.28
CA VAL A 59 -1.36 -15.07 12.79
C VAL A 59 -1.30 -16.45 12.11
N SER A 60 -1.94 -17.48 12.67
CA SER A 60 -1.96 -18.81 12.04
C SER A 60 -2.77 -18.87 10.74
N GLY A 61 -3.77 -18.01 10.57
CA GLY A 61 -4.56 -17.88 9.34
C GLY A 61 -3.98 -16.88 8.32
N HIS A 62 -2.82 -16.28 8.61
CA HIS A 62 -2.23 -15.25 7.76
C HIS A 62 -1.77 -15.82 6.41
N ASP A 63 -2.27 -15.23 5.31
CA ASP A 63 -1.76 -15.52 3.97
C ASP A 63 -0.56 -14.62 3.64
N PRO A 64 0.66 -15.17 3.51
CA PRO A 64 1.85 -14.39 3.17
C PRO A 64 1.80 -13.76 1.76
N LYS A 65 0.94 -14.26 0.87
CA LYS A 65 0.80 -13.73 -0.49
C LYS A 65 -0.19 -12.58 -0.57
N GLN A 66 -0.97 -12.33 0.48
CA GLN A 66 -1.90 -11.23 0.52
C GLN A 66 -1.15 -9.91 0.76
N PRO A 67 -1.26 -8.92 -0.14
CA PRO A 67 -0.60 -7.64 0.04
C PRO A 67 -1.27 -6.81 1.13
N SER A 68 -0.47 -6.02 1.86
CA SER A 68 -0.96 -5.04 2.82
C SER A 68 -1.78 -3.94 2.11
N ALA A 69 -2.51 -3.11 2.87
CA ALA A 69 -3.20 -1.96 2.31
C ALA A 69 -2.22 -0.96 1.67
N ALA A 70 -1.08 -0.72 2.32
CA ALA A 70 -0.05 0.17 1.80
C ALA A 70 0.67 -0.40 0.57
N GLN A 71 0.94 -1.71 0.52
CA GLN A 71 1.45 -2.37 -0.69
C GLN A 71 0.48 -2.28 -1.86
N ARG A 72 -0.83 -2.43 -1.60
CA ARG A 72 -1.86 -2.21 -2.62
C ARG A 72 -1.88 -0.76 -3.10
N ALA A 73 -1.82 0.21 -2.18
CA ALA A 73 -1.77 1.63 -2.52
C ALA A 73 -0.53 1.98 -3.36
N GLN A 74 0.63 1.44 -2.99
CA GLN A 74 1.89 1.62 -3.72
C GLN A 74 1.79 1.04 -5.14
N LYS A 75 1.27 -0.18 -5.30
CA LYS A 75 1.08 -0.79 -6.62
C LYS A 75 0.13 0.02 -7.51
N THR A 76 -0.95 0.54 -6.92
CA THR A 76 -1.87 1.44 -7.63
C THR A 76 -1.17 2.72 -8.06
N ARG A 77 -0.37 3.33 -7.16
CA ARG A 77 0.42 4.53 -7.46
C ARG A 77 1.40 4.28 -8.60
N GLU A 78 2.13 3.16 -8.59
CA GLU A 78 3.05 2.78 -9.65
C GLU A 78 2.34 2.58 -11.00
N ALA A 79 1.15 1.96 -11.00
CA ALA A 79 0.34 1.81 -12.20
C ALA A 79 -0.09 3.17 -12.75
N GLN A 80 -0.56 4.09 -11.88
CA GLN A 80 -0.94 5.45 -12.26
C GLN A 80 0.24 6.23 -12.86
N ILE A 81 1.42 6.16 -12.24
CA ILE A 81 2.64 6.80 -12.75
C ILE A 81 3.01 6.24 -14.13
N ARG A 82 2.89 4.93 -14.32
CA ARG A 82 3.21 4.29 -15.60
C ARG A 82 2.25 4.74 -16.71
N THR A 83 0.94 4.72 -16.43
CA THR A 83 -0.06 5.23 -17.38
C THR A 83 0.21 6.69 -17.72
N ALA A 84 0.46 7.54 -16.72
CA ALA A 84 0.79 8.94 -16.95
C ALA A 84 2.06 9.13 -17.80
N HIS A 85 3.07 8.28 -17.62
CA HIS A 85 4.28 8.30 -18.44
C HIS A 85 4.00 7.93 -19.90
N ASP A 86 3.22 6.88 -20.13
CA ASP A 86 2.87 6.41 -21.47
C ASP A 86 1.99 7.44 -22.21
N ASP A 87 1.02 8.04 -21.53
CA ASP A 87 0.20 9.14 -22.05
C ASP A 87 1.05 10.37 -22.39
N ALA A 88 1.98 10.73 -21.50
CA ALA A 88 2.91 11.83 -21.73
C ALA A 88 3.84 11.58 -22.93
N LYS A 89 4.23 10.32 -23.17
CA LYS A 89 5.02 9.92 -24.34
C LYS A 89 4.20 10.01 -25.61
N ALA A 90 2.98 9.48 -25.63
CA ALA A 90 2.06 9.57 -26.76
C ALA A 90 1.77 11.04 -27.13
N ALA A 91 1.51 11.89 -26.13
CA ALA A 91 1.29 13.32 -26.34
C ALA A 91 2.53 14.04 -26.92
N ARG A 92 3.75 13.66 -26.50
CA ARG A 92 4.98 14.22 -27.11
C ARG A 92 5.08 13.84 -28.58
N GLN A 93 4.80 12.58 -28.91
CA GLN A 93 4.83 12.11 -30.29
C GLN A 93 3.78 12.83 -31.15
N ALA A 94 2.56 12.98 -30.64
CA ALA A 94 1.50 13.71 -31.34
C ALA A 94 1.88 15.16 -31.66
N VAL A 95 2.57 15.86 -30.75
CA VAL A 95 3.07 17.22 -31.01
C VAL A 95 4.19 17.21 -32.05
N ALA A 96 5.07 16.22 -32.02
CA ALA A 96 6.14 16.08 -33.02
C ALA A 96 5.59 15.76 -34.43
N ASP A 97 4.50 15.01 -34.50
CA ASP A 97 3.84 14.63 -35.76
C ASP A 97 2.90 15.73 -36.28
N ALA A 98 2.55 16.71 -35.45
CA ALA A 98 1.68 17.82 -35.83
C ALA A 98 2.38 18.75 -36.84
N THR A 99 1.74 18.95 -37.99
CA THR A 99 2.32 19.67 -39.13
C THR A 99 2.01 21.16 -39.10
N THR A 100 1.02 21.57 -38.30
CA THR A 100 0.61 22.97 -38.17
C THR A 100 0.79 23.50 -36.76
N LEU A 101 1.05 24.80 -36.64
CA LEU A 101 1.12 25.47 -35.34
C LEU A 101 -0.19 25.34 -34.55
N THR A 102 -1.34 25.39 -35.22
CA THR A 102 -2.66 25.25 -34.60
C THR A 102 -2.84 23.87 -33.96
N GLU A 103 -2.42 22.79 -34.64
CA GLU A 103 -2.45 21.43 -34.10
C GLU A 103 -1.52 21.29 -32.88
N GLN A 104 -0.30 21.83 -32.98
CA GLN A 104 0.67 21.82 -31.89
C GLN A 104 0.14 22.54 -30.65
N VAL A 105 -0.43 23.75 -30.81
CA VAL A 105 -1.04 24.52 -29.72
C VAL A 105 -2.22 23.75 -29.11
N THR A 106 -3.10 23.18 -29.93
CA THR A 106 -4.26 22.40 -29.45
C THR A 106 -3.83 21.19 -28.61
N LEU A 107 -2.78 20.47 -29.04
CA LEU A 107 -2.25 19.32 -28.31
C LEU A 107 -1.57 19.72 -27.00
N LEU A 108 -0.85 20.84 -26.99
CA LEU A 108 -0.24 21.38 -25.77
C LEU A 108 -1.28 21.83 -24.75
N THR A 109 -2.36 22.51 -25.18
CA THR A 109 -3.46 22.90 -24.28
C THR A 109 -4.10 21.68 -23.64
N ARG A 110 -4.47 20.65 -24.41
CA ARG A 110 -5.05 19.41 -23.85
C ARG A 110 -4.12 18.73 -22.84
N ARG A 111 -2.80 18.81 -23.07
CA ARG A 111 -1.81 18.25 -22.15
C ARG A 111 -1.73 19.03 -20.85
N ILE A 112 -1.83 20.36 -20.90
CA ILE A 112 -1.87 21.21 -19.70
C ILE A 112 -3.13 20.85 -18.89
N ASP A 113 -4.31 20.81 -19.52
CA ASP A 113 -5.57 20.46 -18.84
C ASP A 113 -5.48 19.09 -18.13
N TRP A 114 -4.89 18.09 -18.81
CA TRP A 114 -4.69 16.76 -18.22
C TRP A 114 -3.71 16.78 -17.04
N LEU A 115 -2.60 17.53 -17.14
CA LEU A 115 -1.65 17.67 -16.04
C LEU A 115 -2.27 18.36 -14.84
N GLU A 116 -3.12 19.38 -15.05
CA GLU A 116 -3.84 20.07 -13.98
C GLU A 116 -4.79 19.13 -13.25
N GLN A 117 -5.58 18.32 -13.97
CA GLN A 117 -6.45 17.30 -13.37
C GLN A 117 -5.67 16.25 -12.56
N LEU A 118 -4.50 15.84 -13.06
CA LEU A 118 -3.63 14.90 -12.37
C LEU A 118 -3.06 15.49 -11.07
N LEU A 119 -2.72 16.78 -11.10
CA LEU A 119 -2.22 17.50 -9.95
C LEU A 119 -3.30 17.67 -8.87
N GLU A 120 -4.52 18.00 -9.28
CA GLU A 120 -5.68 18.05 -8.38
C GLU A 120 -5.96 16.70 -7.71
N ALA A 121 -5.92 15.61 -8.48
CA ALA A 121 -6.12 14.26 -7.96
C ALA A 121 -5.04 13.86 -6.94
N LEU A 122 -3.78 14.22 -7.19
CA LEU A 122 -2.66 13.97 -6.26
C LEU A 122 -2.82 14.77 -4.96
N VAL A 123 -3.13 16.07 -5.06
CA VAL A 123 -3.34 16.94 -3.90
C VAL A 123 -4.55 16.50 -3.07
N ALA A 124 -5.63 16.06 -3.70
CA ALA A 124 -6.80 15.52 -3.02
C ALA A 124 -6.50 14.17 -2.32
N GLY A 125 -5.68 13.32 -2.95
CA GLY A 125 -5.24 12.05 -2.39
C GLY A 125 -4.36 12.20 -1.14
N GLU A 126 -3.50 13.22 -1.09
CA GLU A 126 -2.69 13.53 0.10
C GLU A 126 -3.51 14.03 1.29
N LYS A 127 -4.66 14.67 1.06
CA LYS A 127 -5.54 15.17 2.14
C LYS A 127 -6.43 14.11 2.78
N SER A 128 -6.46 12.88 2.23
CA SER A 128 -7.32 11.79 2.72
C SER A 128 -6.59 10.72 3.54
N LEU A 129 -5.34 11.00 3.95
CA LEU A 129 -4.53 10.19 4.88
C LEU A 129 -4.41 10.87 6.24
#